data_AF-A0A1B0AWF2-F1
#
_entry.id   AF-A0A1B0AWF2-F1
#
_cell.length_a   1.000
_cell.length_b   1.000
_cell.length_c   1.000
_cell.angle_alpha   90.00
_cell.angle_beta   90.00
_cell.angle_gamma   90.00
#
_symmetry.space_group_name_H-M   'P 1'
#
loop_
_entity.id
_entity.type
_entity.pdbx_description
1 polymer ?
#
loop_
_entity_poly.entity_id
_entity_poly.type
_entity_poly.pdbx_seq_one_letter_code
_entity_poly.pdbx_strand_id
1 'polypeptide(L)'
;MNNAGFEYNFEEHNTHKEFIFTQLHSTATYVFVCVIVRRHFPANTLQYDYELKINLCYYCDIVVPVDKAFVNLYFSGVLCIFLGPPCLLDIQKDFPDVNEPQPLYLVPGTTQFWLPNERGLLSIPRGATIELHCSKGFSNATKQYNESNGLKMLQNSRTICLRCLQDKIFLWQDEKHELRQFVCTEHIRYKVERTNEPCGMMPATGMTNAAMSSSAREYRVGFSATHKGRFLETMRICYDEALLRTYYVQHTLSPAILHMQKFVKRLSFSKAGYFDDLDINYFYKRKNQHERVALLLKGEHLEYLFDNKSLYLVRGHLAAKADFLYATQQHSTFHYFNVAPQWQSFNAGQWATLEYNVRGFVARSHLQVDCYTGTWGILQLPIVRETRAIQWQDFYLGVDKNNNEILPVPKLFFRIILDSSHPNRGIALIGVNNPHAGIREIEESYVICRDIREEIPWLRWMRNENVRKGYLYACRVSELTEAVQHLPHYLTNVTEILQ
;
A
#
# COMPACT_ATOMS: atom_id res chain seq x y z
N MET A 1 5.05 10.18 -65.32
CA MET A 1 5.11 11.52 -65.92
C MET A 1 4.47 12.49 -64.95
N ASN A 2 5.21 13.55 -64.62
CA ASN A 2 4.87 14.75 -63.85
C ASN A 2 4.34 14.59 -62.43
N ASN A 3 5.14 15.01 -61.44
CA ASN A 3 4.72 16.15 -60.63
C ASN A 3 5.89 16.82 -59.89
N ALA A 4 5.72 18.13 -59.74
CA ALA A 4 6.70 19.15 -59.42
C ALA A 4 7.40 18.97 -58.07
N GLY A 5 8.71 19.25 -58.06
CA GLY A 5 9.45 19.52 -56.84
C GLY A 5 9.16 20.94 -56.36
N PHE A 6 8.87 21.08 -55.06
CA PHE A 6 8.94 22.35 -54.36
C PHE A 6 10.39 22.55 -53.89
N GLU A 7 11.08 23.55 -54.43
CA GLU A 7 12.32 24.09 -53.86
C GLU A 7 11.99 24.96 -52.65
N TYR A 8 12.57 24.64 -51.49
CA TYR A 8 12.80 25.59 -50.42
C TYR A 8 14.30 25.86 -50.36
N ASN A 9 14.70 27.08 -50.75
CA ASN A 9 16.04 27.59 -50.53
C ASN A 9 16.23 27.88 -49.04
N PHE A 10 17.19 27.21 -48.42
CA PHE A 10 17.83 27.68 -47.19
C PHE A 10 19.28 27.98 -47.52
N GLU A 11 19.68 29.23 -47.27
CA GLU A 11 21.05 29.71 -47.46
C GLU A 11 22.05 28.87 -46.65
N GLU A 12 23.10 28.41 -47.34
CA GLU A 12 24.21 27.68 -46.75
C GLU A 12 25.08 28.58 -45.87
N HIS A 13 25.29 28.14 -44.62
CA HIS A 13 26.54 28.43 -43.92
C HIS A 13 27.27 27.13 -43.60
N ASN A 14 28.26 26.86 -44.46
CA ASN A 14 29.47 26.05 -44.28
C ASN A 14 29.45 24.97 -43.18
N THR A 15 29.17 23.73 -43.59
CA THR A 15 29.99 22.55 -43.27
C THR A 15 29.45 21.36 -44.08
N HIS A 16 30.29 20.76 -44.93
CA HIS A 16 29.94 19.56 -45.70
C HIS A 16 29.37 18.45 -44.79
N LYS A 17 28.06 18.24 -44.87
CA LYS A 17 27.36 17.06 -44.33
C LYS A 17 26.67 16.38 -45.50
N GLU A 18 27.22 15.26 -45.97
CA GLU A 18 26.45 14.37 -46.82
C GLU A 18 25.43 13.63 -45.96
N PHE A 19 24.14 13.80 -46.29
CA PHE A 19 23.05 13.01 -45.73
C PHE A 19 22.82 11.81 -46.65
N ILE A 20 23.22 10.61 -46.22
CA ILE A 20 22.85 9.37 -46.92
C ILE A 20 21.58 8.82 -46.25
N PHE A 21 20.46 8.92 -46.97
CA PHE A 21 19.23 8.22 -46.61
C PHE A 21 19.35 6.76 -47.05
N THR A 22 19.44 5.84 -46.09
CA THR A 22 19.42 4.40 -46.40
C THR A 22 18.08 3.82 -45.98
N GLN A 23 17.26 3.44 -46.96
CA GLN A 23 15.97 2.78 -46.75
C GLN A 23 16.24 1.30 -46.41
N LEU A 24 16.05 0.92 -45.14
CA LEU A 24 16.05 -0.49 -44.75
C LEU A 24 14.61 -1.02 -44.81
N HIS A 25 14.33 -1.78 -45.87
CA HIS A 25 13.15 -2.59 -46.15
C HIS A 25 11.76 -2.07 -45.68
N SER A 26 10.96 -1.73 -46.68
CA SER A 26 9.51 -1.48 -46.58
C SER A 26 8.73 -2.79 -46.45
N THR A 27 7.98 -2.94 -45.36
CA THR A 27 6.68 -3.62 -45.38
C THR A 27 5.60 -2.63 -44.93
N ALA A 28 4.46 -2.69 -45.61
CA ALA A 28 3.51 -1.59 -45.76
C ALA A 28 2.75 -1.23 -44.47
N THR A 29 3.35 -0.51 -43.52
CA THR A 29 2.60 0.38 -42.61
C THR A 29 3.43 1.41 -41.83
N TYR A 30 4.77 1.40 -41.88
CA TYR A 30 5.60 2.36 -41.12
C TYR A 30 6.85 2.78 -41.90
N VAL A 31 7.20 4.07 -41.82
CA VAL A 31 8.51 4.59 -42.25
C VAL A 31 9.42 4.63 -41.02
N PHE A 32 10.45 3.79 -41.01
CA PHE A 32 11.56 3.91 -40.06
C PHE A 32 12.59 4.88 -40.63
N VAL A 33 12.80 6.02 -39.96
CA VAL A 33 13.92 6.92 -40.27
C VAL A 33 15.00 6.70 -39.21
N CYS A 34 16.08 6.03 -39.61
CA CYS A 34 17.28 5.91 -38.80
C CYS A 34 18.33 6.86 -39.35
N VAL A 35 18.69 7.91 -38.61
CA VAL A 35 19.73 8.86 -39.02
C VAL A 35 21.08 8.35 -38.52
N ILE A 36 21.87 7.77 -39.42
CA ILE A 36 23.25 7.37 -39.12
C ILE A 36 24.19 8.45 -39.65
N VAL A 37 24.82 9.20 -38.74
CA VAL A 37 25.89 10.14 -39.09
C VAL A 37 27.21 9.38 -39.12
N ARG A 38 27.75 9.06 -40.30
CA ARG A 38 29.13 8.56 -40.45
C ARG A 38 30.08 9.75 -40.56
N ARG A 39 31.03 9.87 -39.63
CA ARG A 39 32.31 10.57 -39.86
C ARG A 39 33.38 9.53 -40.18
N HIS A 40 34.11 9.73 -41.27
CA HIS A 40 35.30 8.94 -41.58
C HIS A 40 36.42 9.26 -40.59
N PHE A 41 36.97 8.24 -39.94
CA PHE A 41 38.27 8.31 -39.27
C PHE A 41 39.17 7.14 -39.75
N PRO A 42 40.50 7.31 -39.77
CA PRO A 42 41.42 6.33 -40.36
C PRO A 42 41.50 5.03 -39.55
N ALA A 43 41.92 3.96 -40.23
CA ALA A 43 42.02 2.60 -39.75
C ALA A 43 42.85 2.43 -38.47
N ASN A 44 42.20 2.00 -37.38
CA ASN A 44 42.72 1.12 -36.33
C ASN A 44 41.60 0.91 -35.29
N THR A 45 40.75 -0.09 -35.51
CA THR A 45 39.58 -0.37 -34.65
C THR A 45 39.88 -1.54 -33.73
N LEU A 46 39.91 -1.29 -32.41
CA LEU A 46 39.74 -2.35 -31.40
C LEU A 46 38.26 -2.73 -31.33
N GLN A 47 37.97 -4.01 -31.54
CA GLN A 47 36.63 -4.58 -31.46
C GLN A 47 36.31 -4.88 -30.00
N TYR A 48 35.24 -4.26 -29.46
CA TYR A 48 34.69 -4.58 -28.14
C TYR A 48 33.30 -5.20 -28.30
N ASP A 49 33.10 -6.37 -27.69
CA ASP A 49 31.80 -7.02 -27.59
C ASP A 49 30.97 -6.32 -26.49
N TYR A 50 29.77 -5.86 -26.84
CA TYR A 50 28.82 -5.26 -25.91
C TYR A 50 27.65 -6.22 -25.66
N GLU A 51 27.35 -6.54 -24.40
CA GLU A 51 26.12 -7.24 -24.01
C GLU A 51 24.91 -6.28 -24.03
N LEU A 52 23.97 -6.51 -24.94
CA LEU A 52 22.67 -5.82 -24.96
C LEU A 52 21.76 -6.41 -23.88
N LYS A 53 21.49 -5.67 -22.79
CA LYS A 53 20.45 -6.04 -21.81
C LYS A 53 19.07 -5.66 -22.36
N ILE A 54 18.46 -6.56 -23.11
CA ILE A 54 17.07 -6.43 -23.55
C ILE A 54 16.17 -6.65 -22.33
N ASN A 55 15.49 -5.60 -21.86
CA ASN A 55 14.47 -5.70 -20.81
C ASN A 55 13.11 -5.85 -21.49
N LEU A 56 12.33 -6.88 -21.11
CA LEU A 56 11.12 -7.33 -21.84
C LEU A 56 10.08 -6.22 -22.12
N CYS A 57 10.06 -5.17 -21.31
CA CYS A 57 9.08 -4.08 -21.41
C CYS A 57 9.62 -2.76 -21.98
N TYR A 58 10.92 -2.65 -22.28
CA TYR A 58 11.49 -1.48 -22.96
C TYR A 58 11.62 -1.80 -24.45
N TYR A 59 10.60 -1.44 -25.23
CA TYR A 59 10.77 -1.34 -26.68
C TYR A 59 11.30 0.07 -26.99
N CYS A 60 12.59 0.14 -27.34
CA CYS A 60 13.38 1.33 -27.67
C CYS A 60 13.66 2.32 -26.52
N ASP A 61 14.45 1.91 -25.53
CA ASP A 61 15.36 2.82 -24.82
C ASP A 61 16.72 2.13 -24.68
N ILE A 62 17.69 2.53 -25.51
CA ILE A 62 19.09 2.11 -25.34
C ILE A 62 19.68 3.01 -24.25
N VAL A 63 19.78 2.49 -23.02
CA VAL A 63 20.47 3.16 -21.91
C VAL A 63 21.89 2.58 -21.79
N VAL A 64 22.91 3.38 -22.08
CA VAL A 64 24.33 3.03 -21.89
C VAL A 64 24.86 3.72 -20.63
N PRO A 65 25.55 3.03 -19.71
CA PRO A 65 26.09 3.65 -18.51
C PRO A 65 27.28 4.56 -18.85
N VAL A 66 27.23 5.81 -18.38
CA VAL A 66 28.34 6.76 -18.45
C VAL A 66 29.24 6.47 -17.25
N ASP A 67 30.39 5.83 -17.49
CA ASP A 67 31.60 6.22 -16.75
C ASP A 67 32.91 5.77 -17.41
N LYS A 68 33.77 6.78 -17.54
CA LYS A 68 35.21 6.81 -17.87
C LYS A 68 35.65 6.84 -19.35
N ALA A 69 36.01 8.08 -19.71
CA ALA A 69 37.14 8.53 -20.53
C ALA A 69 36.99 8.57 -22.06
N PHE A 70 36.69 9.79 -22.53
CA PHE A 70 37.06 10.37 -23.82
C PHE A 70 36.74 9.60 -25.10
N VAL A 71 35.45 9.54 -25.45
CA VAL A 71 35.00 9.57 -26.85
C VAL A 71 33.77 10.48 -26.92
N ASN A 72 33.85 11.60 -27.65
CA ASN A 72 32.71 12.47 -27.96
C ASN A 72 31.73 11.74 -28.90
N LEU A 73 30.87 10.88 -28.35
CA LEU A 73 29.70 10.31 -29.00
C LEU A 73 28.47 11.12 -28.57
N TYR A 74 28.13 12.15 -29.34
CA TYR A 74 26.81 12.79 -29.25
C TYR A 74 25.79 11.88 -29.95
N PHE A 75 25.09 11.05 -29.17
CA PHE A 75 23.86 10.41 -29.62
C PHE A 75 22.67 11.25 -29.18
N SER A 76 21.96 11.82 -30.15
CA SER A 76 20.59 12.33 -29.96
C SER A 76 19.70 11.13 -29.64
N GLY A 77 19.22 11.02 -28.40
CA GLY A 77 18.22 10.03 -28.02
C GLY A 77 17.02 10.10 -28.96
N VAL A 78 16.54 8.95 -29.44
CA VAL A 78 15.31 8.86 -30.23
C VAL A 78 14.14 8.93 -29.25
N LEU A 79 13.57 10.12 -29.05
CA LEU A 79 12.31 10.27 -28.36
C LEU A 79 11.18 9.94 -29.36
N CYS A 80 10.72 8.68 -29.36
CA CYS A 80 9.52 8.30 -30.10
C CYS A 80 8.27 8.85 -29.41
N ILE A 81 7.90 10.10 -29.72
CA ILE A 81 6.63 10.68 -29.26
C ILE A 81 5.50 10.13 -30.12
N PHE A 82 4.73 9.18 -29.59
CA PHE A 82 3.45 8.80 -30.20
C PHE A 82 2.40 9.86 -29.87
N LEU A 83 2.14 10.76 -30.82
CA LEU A 83 1.06 11.76 -30.69
C LEU A 83 -0.31 11.05 -30.76
N GLY A 84 -1.16 11.25 -29.76
CA GLY A 84 -2.54 10.74 -29.73
C GLY A 84 -3.11 10.59 -28.32
N PRO A 85 -4.40 10.24 -28.20
CA PRO A 85 -5.07 10.09 -26.92
C PRO A 85 -4.44 8.95 -26.09
N PRO A 86 -4.33 9.11 -24.76
CA PRO A 86 -3.85 8.05 -23.89
C PRO A 86 -4.85 6.88 -23.84
N CYS A 87 -4.39 5.75 -23.29
CA CYS A 87 -5.29 4.71 -22.85
C CYS A 87 -5.91 5.13 -21.52
N LEU A 88 -7.24 5.10 -21.43
CA LEU A 88 -8.02 5.53 -20.28
C LEU A 88 -8.84 4.36 -19.77
N LEU A 89 -8.55 3.89 -18.56
CA LEU A 89 -9.17 2.70 -17.98
C LEU A 89 -9.81 3.03 -16.64
N ASP A 90 -11.11 2.76 -16.51
CA ASP A 90 -11.81 2.82 -15.22
C ASP A 90 -11.44 1.58 -14.39
N ILE A 91 -10.79 1.78 -13.24
CA ILE A 91 -10.28 0.67 -12.42
C ILE A 91 -11.37 -0.26 -11.86
N GLN A 92 -12.64 0.18 -11.90
CA GLN A 92 -13.80 -0.63 -11.51
C GLN A 92 -14.47 -1.35 -12.68
N LYS A 93 -14.25 -0.93 -13.94
CA LYS A 93 -15.01 -1.43 -15.10
C LYS A 93 -14.16 -2.08 -16.19
N ASP A 94 -12.93 -1.63 -16.37
CA ASP A 94 -12.06 -2.01 -17.49
C ASP A 94 -10.95 -2.98 -17.10
N PHE A 95 -10.94 -3.37 -15.83
CA PHE A 95 -10.06 -4.37 -15.25
C PHE A 95 -10.81 -5.71 -15.18
N PRO A 96 -10.13 -6.85 -14.97
CA PRO A 96 -10.82 -8.10 -14.72
C PRO A 96 -11.78 -8.01 -13.52
N ASP A 97 -12.70 -8.97 -13.40
CA ASP A 97 -13.62 -9.00 -12.26
C ASP A 97 -12.85 -8.90 -10.93
N VAL A 98 -13.38 -8.14 -9.99
CA VAL A 98 -12.72 -7.86 -8.69
C VAL A 98 -12.50 -9.12 -7.85
N ASN A 99 -13.19 -10.22 -8.18
CA ASN A 99 -13.05 -11.51 -7.53
C ASN A 99 -12.38 -12.56 -8.43
N GLU A 100 -11.92 -12.19 -9.62
CA GLU A 100 -10.97 -12.99 -10.40
C GLU A 100 -9.54 -12.70 -9.94
N PRO A 101 -8.59 -13.62 -10.16
CA PRO A 101 -7.19 -13.37 -9.88
C PRO A 101 -6.57 -12.27 -10.76
N GLN A 102 -6.55 -11.03 -10.28
CA GLN A 102 -5.97 -9.93 -11.05
C GLN A 102 -4.43 -9.92 -11.02
N PRO A 103 -3.77 -9.48 -12.12
CA PRO A 103 -2.34 -9.19 -12.11
C PRO A 103 -2.03 -7.94 -11.28
N LEU A 104 -0.73 -7.71 -11.02
CA LEU A 104 -0.24 -6.40 -10.59
C LEU A 104 -0.12 -5.48 -11.81
N TYR A 105 -0.43 -4.20 -11.63
CA TYR A 105 -0.43 -3.18 -12.68
C TYR A 105 0.74 -2.21 -12.44
N LEU A 106 1.86 -2.41 -13.15
CA LEU A 106 3.16 -1.85 -12.79
C LEU A 106 3.69 -0.90 -13.85
N VAL A 107 4.37 0.15 -13.40
CA VAL A 107 5.20 0.98 -14.28
C VAL A 107 6.46 0.17 -14.64
N PRO A 108 6.71 -0.11 -15.94
CA PRO A 108 7.72 -1.06 -16.37
C PRO A 108 9.10 -0.88 -15.74
N GLY A 109 9.63 -1.96 -15.17
CA GLY A 109 10.98 -1.98 -14.60
C GLY A 109 11.15 -1.17 -13.30
N THR A 110 10.08 -0.61 -12.75
CA THR A 110 10.10 0.13 -11.48
C THR A 110 9.44 -0.66 -10.36
N THR A 111 9.52 -0.17 -9.13
CA THR A 111 8.75 -0.66 -7.98
C THR A 111 7.40 0.05 -7.81
N GLN A 112 6.95 0.79 -8.81
CA GLN A 112 5.72 1.58 -8.74
C GLN A 112 4.54 0.87 -9.41
N PHE A 113 3.39 0.98 -8.76
CA PHE A 113 2.12 0.68 -9.39
C PHE A 113 1.72 1.83 -10.30
N TRP A 114 1.07 1.54 -11.42
CA TRP A 114 0.28 2.55 -12.08
C TRP A 114 -0.85 2.98 -11.15
N LEU A 115 -1.05 4.27 -10.93
CA LEU A 115 -2.12 4.79 -10.07
C LEU A 115 -3.18 5.50 -10.91
N PRO A 116 -4.48 5.32 -10.61
CA PRO A 116 -5.53 6.10 -11.23
C PRO A 116 -5.47 7.56 -10.79
N ASN A 117 -5.99 8.44 -11.63
CA ASN A 117 -6.28 9.81 -11.26
C ASN A 117 -7.51 9.89 -10.34
N GLU A 118 -7.85 11.10 -9.92
CA GLU A 118 -8.94 11.40 -8.99
C GLU A 118 -10.34 11.08 -9.53
N ARG A 119 -10.47 10.75 -10.82
CA ARG A 119 -11.72 10.26 -11.43
C ARG A 119 -11.79 8.73 -11.43
N GLY A 120 -10.80 8.05 -10.87
CA GLY A 120 -10.67 6.59 -10.92
C GLY A 120 -10.16 6.06 -12.26
N LEU A 121 -9.60 6.92 -13.11
CA LEU A 121 -9.10 6.53 -14.43
C LEU A 121 -7.59 6.36 -14.42
N LEU A 122 -7.12 5.18 -14.81
CA LEU A 122 -5.72 4.96 -15.16
C LEU A 122 -5.45 5.60 -16.52
N SER A 123 -4.49 6.51 -16.60
CA SER A 123 -4.09 7.17 -17.85
C SER A 123 -2.68 6.75 -18.24
N ILE A 124 -2.59 5.91 -19.28
CA ILE A 124 -1.31 5.44 -19.82
C ILE A 124 -1.06 6.19 -21.13
N PRO A 125 0.03 6.95 -21.27
CA PRO A 125 0.32 7.68 -22.51
C PRO A 125 0.35 6.75 -23.73
N ARG A 126 -0.05 7.27 -24.89
CA ARG A 126 -0.01 6.50 -26.14
C ARG A 126 1.41 6.02 -26.41
N GLY A 127 1.55 4.76 -26.81
CA GLY A 127 2.84 4.12 -27.05
C GLY A 127 3.62 3.74 -25.79
N ALA A 128 3.23 4.23 -24.61
CA ALA A 128 3.79 3.78 -23.35
C ALA A 128 3.30 2.36 -23.00
N THR A 129 4.04 1.69 -22.13
CA THR A 129 3.81 0.30 -21.77
C THR A 129 3.33 0.19 -20.33
N ILE A 130 2.38 -0.71 -20.08
CA ILE A 130 2.03 -1.19 -18.74
C ILE A 130 2.58 -2.60 -18.56
N GLU A 131 3.25 -2.85 -17.45
CA GLU A 131 3.74 -4.17 -17.07
C GLU A 131 2.68 -4.87 -16.21
N LEU A 132 2.26 -6.06 -16.61
CA LEU A 132 1.37 -6.93 -15.84
C LEU A 132 2.16 -8.09 -15.27
N HIS A 133 1.95 -8.39 -13.98
CA HIS A 133 2.66 -9.46 -13.30
C HIS A 133 1.73 -10.41 -12.54
N CYS A 134 1.95 -11.72 -12.70
CA CYS A 134 1.33 -12.81 -11.94
C CYS A 134 2.39 -13.65 -11.23
N SER A 135 2.07 -14.22 -10.06
CA SER A 135 3.00 -15.05 -9.28
C SER A 135 3.35 -16.38 -9.97
N LYS A 136 2.34 -17.05 -10.55
CA LYS A 136 2.52 -18.33 -11.27
C LYS A 136 2.44 -18.19 -12.79
N GLY A 137 1.42 -17.51 -13.27
CA GLY A 137 1.26 -17.16 -14.68
C GLY A 137 -0.15 -16.67 -15.00
N PHE A 138 -0.38 -16.34 -16.27
CA PHE A 138 -1.69 -15.92 -16.78
C PHE A 138 -2.56 -17.11 -17.19
N SER A 139 -3.87 -16.95 -17.03
CA SER A 139 -4.90 -17.91 -17.43
C SER A 139 -5.25 -17.75 -18.91
N ASN A 140 -5.59 -18.86 -19.57
CA ASN A 140 -6.11 -18.86 -20.95
C ASN A 140 -7.62 -18.58 -21.01
N ALA A 141 -8.32 -18.73 -19.88
CA ALA A 141 -9.75 -18.50 -19.76
C ALA A 141 -10.06 -17.56 -18.58
N THR A 142 -11.14 -16.82 -18.69
CA THR A 142 -11.68 -15.91 -17.68
C THR A 142 -13.18 -16.20 -17.50
N LYS A 143 -13.84 -15.56 -16.54
CA LYS A 143 -15.30 -15.63 -16.42
C LYS A 143 -16.02 -15.14 -17.69
N GLN A 144 -15.41 -14.24 -18.43
CA GLN A 144 -16.00 -13.64 -19.63
C GLN A 144 -15.59 -14.36 -20.93
N TYR A 145 -14.46 -15.07 -20.93
CA TYR A 145 -13.86 -15.68 -22.13
C TYR A 145 -13.47 -17.14 -21.87
N ASN A 146 -13.95 -18.05 -22.71
CA ASN A 146 -13.60 -19.48 -22.65
C ASN A 146 -12.27 -19.77 -23.38
N GLU A 147 -11.74 -21.00 -23.29
CA GLU A 147 -10.47 -21.37 -23.92
C GLU A 147 -10.46 -21.25 -25.46
N SER A 148 -11.63 -21.29 -26.10
CA SER A 148 -11.73 -21.15 -27.56
C SER A 148 -11.61 -19.69 -28.03
N ASN A 149 -11.99 -18.72 -27.19
CA ASN A 149 -12.02 -17.29 -27.52
C ASN A 149 -11.15 -16.44 -26.57
N GLY A 150 -10.42 -17.09 -25.67
CA GLY A 150 -9.54 -16.48 -24.68
C GLY A 150 -8.12 -16.28 -25.19
N LEU A 151 -7.25 -15.77 -24.33
CA LEU A 151 -5.86 -15.49 -24.69
C LEU A 151 -5.07 -16.79 -24.84
N LYS A 152 -4.27 -16.89 -25.91
CA LYS A 152 -3.30 -17.98 -26.08
C LYS A 152 -2.01 -17.64 -25.31
N MET A 153 -2.02 -17.83 -23.99
CA MET A 153 -0.85 -17.52 -23.18
C MET A 153 0.26 -18.58 -23.34
N LEU A 154 1.51 -18.12 -23.41
CA LEU A 154 2.66 -19.01 -23.26
C LEU A 154 2.66 -19.61 -21.85
N GLN A 155 2.92 -20.92 -21.74
CA GLN A 155 2.98 -21.60 -20.45
C GLN A 155 3.97 -20.90 -19.51
N ASN A 156 3.55 -20.69 -18.25
CA ASN A 156 4.35 -20.08 -17.18
C ASN A 156 4.81 -18.63 -17.46
N SER A 157 4.20 -17.91 -18.40
CA SER A 157 4.44 -16.47 -18.54
C SER A 157 3.96 -15.74 -17.29
N ARG A 158 4.89 -15.18 -16.52
CA ARG A 158 4.61 -14.45 -15.26
C ARG A 158 4.53 -12.94 -15.44
N THR A 159 5.15 -12.42 -16.49
CA THR A 159 5.18 -10.99 -16.77
C THR A 159 4.89 -10.79 -18.24
N ILE A 160 4.00 -9.86 -18.55
CA ILE A 160 3.71 -9.40 -19.90
C ILE A 160 3.68 -7.88 -19.90
N CYS A 161 3.96 -7.29 -21.06
CA CYS A 161 3.99 -5.85 -21.22
C CYS A 161 3.02 -5.48 -22.34
N LEU A 162 2.06 -4.61 -22.05
CA LEU A 162 1.04 -4.18 -23.00
C LEU A 162 1.34 -2.75 -23.43
N ARG A 163 1.43 -2.51 -24.74
CA ARG A 163 1.67 -1.17 -25.29
C ARG A 163 0.35 -0.45 -25.53
N CYS A 164 0.18 0.74 -24.99
CA CYS A 164 -1.02 1.52 -25.19
C CYS A 164 -1.18 1.96 -26.66
N LEU A 165 -2.34 1.69 -27.26
CA LEU A 165 -2.68 2.20 -28.60
C LEU A 165 -3.60 3.42 -28.52
N GLN A 166 -4.77 3.27 -27.91
CA GLN A 166 -5.77 4.32 -27.67
C GLN A 166 -6.91 3.77 -26.80
N ASP A 167 -7.52 4.63 -25.97
CA ASP A 167 -8.71 4.31 -25.18
C ASP A 167 -8.52 3.03 -24.31
N LYS A 168 -9.22 1.93 -24.61
CA LYS A 168 -9.12 0.68 -23.85
C LYS A 168 -8.25 -0.38 -24.51
N ILE A 169 -7.67 -0.05 -25.67
CA ILE A 169 -7.02 -1.01 -26.55
C ILE A 169 -5.51 -0.94 -26.38
N PHE A 170 -4.92 -2.11 -26.14
CA PHE A 170 -3.49 -2.34 -26.04
C PHE A 170 -3.01 -3.26 -27.14
N LEU A 171 -1.75 -3.10 -27.53
CA LEU A 171 -1.05 -4.02 -28.39
C LEU A 171 -0.23 -5.01 -27.53
N TRP A 172 -0.41 -6.29 -27.80
CA TRP A 172 0.39 -7.37 -27.24
C TRP A 172 0.51 -8.48 -28.28
N GLN A 173 1.75 -8.94 -28.55
CA GLN A 173 2.04 -9.92 -29.62
C GLN A 173 1.43 -9.55 -30.99
N ASP A 174 1.52 -8.26 -31.34
CA ASP A 174 0.96 -7.67 -32.57
C ASP A 174 -0.57 -7.76 -32.72
N GLU A 175 -1.28 -8.21 -31.68
CA GLU A 175 -2.73 -8.28 -31.61
C GLU A 175 -3.30 -7.21 -30.66
N LYS A 176 -4.56 -6.84 -30.90
CA LYS A 176 -5.29 -5.83 -30.12
C LYS A 176 -6.07 -6.50 -28.99
N HIS A 177 -5.83 -6.07 -27.77
CA HIS A 177 -6.43 -6.63 -26.57
C HIS A 177 -6.97 -5.56 -25.64
N GLU A 178 -7.94 -5.93 -24.81
CA GLU A 178 -8.37 -5.13 -23.66
C GLU A 178 -7.69 -5.63 -22.39
N LEU A 179 -7.44 -4.73 -21.44
CA LEU A 179 -6.80 -5.07 -20.17
C LEU A 179 -7.57 -6.16 -19.39
N ARG A 180 -8.91 -6.14 -19.43
CA ARG A 180 -9.79 -7.10 -18.74
C ARG A 180 -9.54 -8.58 -19.10
N GLN A 181 -8.91 -8.84 -20.24
CA GLN A 181 -8.65 -10.20 -20.73
C GLN A 181 -7.51 -10.89 -19.95
N PHE A 182 -6.63 -10.12 -19.31
CA PHE A 182 -5.43 -10.63 -18.66
C PHE A 182 -5.69 -10.95 -17.18
N VAL A 183 -5.91 -12.23 -16.89
CA VAL A 183 -6.20 -12.76 -15.55
C VAL A 183 -5.11 -13.75 -15.15
N CYS A 184 -4.72 -13.78 -13.88
CA CYS A 184 -3.78 -14.76 -13.33
C CYS A 184 -4.45 -16.13 -13.12
N THR A 185 -3.65 -17.19 -13.06
CA THR A 185 -4.15 -18.53 -12.72
C THR A 185 -4.58 -18.68 -11.26
N GLU A 186 -4.01 -17.87 -10.36
CA GLU A 186 -4.34 -17.82 -8.93
C GLU A 186 -4.14 -16.42 -8.36
N HIS A 187 -4.82 -16.11 -7.25
CA HIS A 187 -4.62 -14.83 -6.57
C HIS A 187 -3.16 -14.65 -6.16
N ILE A 188 -2.60 -13.51 -6.51
CA ILE A 188 -1.21 -13.20 -6.18
C ILE A 188 -1.06 -13.14 -4.66
N ARG A 189 -0.09 -13.88 -4.15
CA ARG A 189 0.23 -13.91 -2.72
C ARG A 189 1.15 -12.74 -2.37
N TYR A 190 0.74 -11.94 -1.40
CA TYR A 190 1.62 -10.98 -0.76
C TYR A 190 2.66 -11.70 0.11
N LYS A 191 3.72 -10.98 0.46
CA LYS A 191 4.73 -11.39 1.43
C LYS A 191 4.83 -10.38 2.55
N VAL A 192 5.17 -10.86 3.75
CA VAL A 192 5.55 -10.05 4.90
C VAL A 192 7.02 -10.35 5.18
N GLU A 193 7.91 -9.39 4.93
CA GLU A 193 9.36 -9.56 5.05
C GLU A 193 9.87 -8.73 6.22
N ARG A 194 10.50 -9.40 7.21
CA ARG A 194 11.22 -8.74 8.28
C ARG A 194 12.38 -7.92 7.70
N THR A 195 12.54 -6.70 8.15
CA THR A 195 13.71 -5.86 7.84
C THR A 195 14.72 -5.91 8.99
N ASN A 196 15.92 -5.36 8.77
CA ASN A 196 16.93 -5.23 9.83
C ASN A 196 16.71 -4.00 10.72
N GLU A 197 15.71 -3.17 10.41
CA GLU A 197 15.50 -1.89 11.10
C GLU A 197 14.79 -2.10 12.44
N PRO A 198 15.34 -1.60 13.56
CA PRO A 198 14.57 -1.46 14.80
C PRO A 198 13.46 -0.42 14.61
N CYS A 199 12.40 -0.58 15.39
CA CYS A 199 11.34 0.42 15.46
C CYS A 199 10.70 0.39 16.85
N GLY A 200 9.82 1.35 17.15
CA GLY A 200 9.15 1.43 18.44
C GLY A 200 10.00 2.12 19.50
N MET A 201 9.72 1.86 20.78
CA MET A 201 10.51 2.44 21.88
C MET A 201 11.94 1.89 21.85
N MET A 202 12.90 2.75 21.54
CA MET A 202 14.32 2.46 21.73
C MET A 202 14.67 2.63 23.22
N PRO A 203 15.57 1.81 23.80
CA PRO A 203 15.95 1.94 25.20
C PRO A 203 16.53 3.33 25.50
N ALA A 204 15.92 4.05 26.43
CA ALA A 204 16.54 5.19 27.10
C ALA A 204 17.31 4.72 28.34
N THR A 205 18.49 5.28 28.60
CA THR A 205 19.30 4.92 29.77
C THR A 205 18.56 5.25 31.07
N GLY A 206 18.23 4.22 31.87
CA GLY A 206 17.72 4.36 33.24
C GLY A 206 16.25 4.02 33.49
N MET A 207 15.50 3.45 32.54
CA MET A 207 14.10 3.02 32.76
C MET A 207 13.98 1.52 33.07
N THR A 208 13.18 1.14 34.08
CA THR A 208 12.98 -0.25 34.53
C THR A 208 11.82 -0.97 33.84
N ASN A 209 12.00 -2.28 33.67
CA ASN A 209 11.28 -3.22 32.81
C ASN A 209 9.83 -3.54 33.23
N ALA A 210 8.88 -3.26 32.34
CA ALA A 210 7.58 -3.92 32.20
C ALA A 210 6.87 -3.54 30.88
N ALA A 211 7.21 -2.39 30.27
CA ALA A 211 6.61 -1.89 29.03
C ALA A 211 7.58 -1.85 27.82
N MET A 212 8.83 -2.28 28.01
CA MET A 212 9.88 -2.26 26.98
C MET A 212 9.95 -3.60 26.25
N SER A 213 9.78 -3.58 24.93
CA SER A 213 10.21 -4.67 24.07
C SER A 213 11.26 -4.13 23.09
N SER A 214 12.53 -4.42 23.37
CA SER A 214 13.65 -4.18 22.45
C SER A 214 13.63 -5.14 21.24
N SER A 215 12.57 -5.92 21.08
CA SER A 215 12.41 -6.91 20.01
C SER A 215 11.67 -6.36 18.79
N ALA A 216 11.09 -5.16 18.89
CA ALA A 216 10.28 -4.63 17.81
C ALA A 216 11.11 -4.29 16.57
N ARG A 217 10.65 -4.79 15.43
CA ARG A 217 11.29 -4.62 14.13
C ARG A 217 10.31 -4.11 13.10
N GLU A 218 10.84 -3.43 12.11
CA GLU A 218 10.08 -3.08 10.93
C GLU A 218 9.92 -4.31 10.01
N TYR A 219 8.72 -4.46 9.46
CA TYR A 219 8.37 -5.39 8.40
C TYR A 219 7.84 -4.61 7.21
N ARG A 220 8.15 -5.07 6.01
CA ARG A 220 7.54 -4.57 4.78
C ARG A 220 6.58 -5.62 4.21
N VAL A 221 5.45 -5.14 3.70
CA VAL A 221 4.43 -5.99 3.06
C VAL A 221 4.32 -5.59 1.60
N GLY A 222 4.18 -6.59 0.72
CA GLY A 222 4.15 -6.32 -0.70
C GLY A 222 4.24 -7.57 -1.56
N PHE A 223 4.67 -7.38 -2.81
CA PHE A 223 4.77 -8.46 -3.79
C PHE A 223 6.18 -8.54 -4.36
N SER A 224 6.73 -9.76 -4.44
CA SER A 224 7.95 -9.98 -5.22
C SER A 224 7.59 -10.08 -6.70
N ALA A 225 8.15 -9.22 -7.54
CA ALA A 225 8.03 -9.31 -8.98
C ALA A 225 9.39 -9.63 -9.63
N THR A 226 9.39 -10.40 -10.72
CA THR A 226 10.57 -10.72 -11.56
C THR A 226 11.77 -11.38 -10.87
N HIS A 227 12.73 -11.90 -11.64
CA HIS A 227 14.04 -12.35 -11.13
C HIS A 227 14.89 -11.12 -10.76
N LYS A 228 15.57 -11.14 -9.59
CA LYS A 228 16.40 -10.06 -8.97
C LYS A 228 15.70 -9.13 -7.97
N GLY A 229 15.00 -9.69 -6.97
CA GLY A 229 14.75 -8.97 -5.70
C GLY A 229 13.89 -7.70 -5.76
N ARG A 230 13.13 -7.47 -6.85
CA ARG A 230 12.21 -6.32 -6.95
C ARG A 230 10.99 -6.56 -6.06
N PHE A 231 10.84 -5.71 -5.04
CA PHE A 231 9.76 -5.78 -4.06
C PHE A 231 8.82 -4.57 -4.20
N LEU A 232 7.55 -4.86 -4.46
CA LEU A 232 6.48 -3.89 -4.64
C LEU A 232 5.77 -3.70 -3.31
N GLU A 233 6.26 -2.76 -2.53
CA GLU A 233 5.78 -2.49 -1.19
C GLU A 233 4.38 -1.85 -1.21
N THR A 234 3.51 -2.28 -0.29
CA THR A 234 2.18 -1.71 -0.08
C THR A 234 2.07 -1.02 1.28
N MET A 235 2.77 -1.51 2.30
CA MET A 235 2.79 -0.93 3.65
C MET A 235 4.04 -1.39 4.42
N ARG A 236 4.40 -0.61 5.45
CA ARG A 236 5.41 -0.97 6.47
C ARG A 236 4.75 -1.10 7.84
N ILE A 237 5.34 -1.92 8.70
CA ILE A 237 4.77 -2.29 9.99
C ILE A 237 5.86 -2.28 11.03
N CYS A 238 5.65 -1.53 12.11
CA CYS A 238 6.45 -1.70 13.31
C CYS A 238 5.80 -2.74 14.25
N TYR A 239 6.48 -3.87 14.43
CA TYR A 239 5.89 -5.03 15.09
C TYR A 239 6.77 -5.59 16.21
N ASP A 240 6.15 -5.83 17.36
CA ASP A 240 6.71 -6.45 18.55
C ASP A 240 6.35 -7.94 18.58
N GLU A 241 7.28 -8.80 18.14
CA GLU A 241 7.07 -10.25 18.05
C GLU A 241 6.82 -10.89 19.42
N ALA A 242 7.43 -10.36 20.49
CA ALA A 242 7.30 -10.94 21.82
C ALA A 242 5.88 -10.83 22.37
N LEU A 243 5.20 -9.71 22.10
CA LEU A 243 3.83 -9.46 22.56
C LEU A 243 2.78 -9.67 21.47
N LEU A 244 3.18 -9.99 20.25
CA LEU A 244 2.32 -10.01 19.07
C LEU A 244 1.55 -8.69 18.88
N ARG A 245 2.24 -7.57 19.11
CA ARG A 245 1.66 -6.23 19.10
C ARG A 245 2.19 -5.44 17.93
N THR A 246 1.28 -4.79 17.20
CA THR A 246 1.65 -3.81 16.18
C THR A 246 1.64 -2.41 16.79
N TYR A 247 2.79 -1.75 16.79
CA TYR A 247 2.91 -0.37 17.23
C TYR A 247 2.25 0.58 16.24
N TYR A 248 2.62 0.48 14.97
CA TYR A 248 1.99 1.23 13.88
C TYR A 248 2.15 0.51 12.54
N VAL A 249 1.27 0.83 11.61
CA VAL A 249 1.34 0.49 10.19
C VAL A 249 1.37 1.78 9.38
N GLN A 250 2.37 1.90 8.52
CA GLN A 250 2.56 3.00 7.58
C GLN A 250 2.10 2.59 6.19
N HIS A 251 1.25 3.40 5.56
CA HIS A 251 0.89 3.28 4.14
C HIS A 251 0.52 4.66 3.57
N THR A 252 0.49 4.77 2.24
CA THR A 252 0.07 6.00 1.57
C THR A 252 -1.39 5.90 1.12
N LEU A 253 -2.14 6.98 1.33
CA LEU A 253 -3.54 7.12 0.91
C LEU A 253 -3.63 8.13 -0.24
N SER A 254 -4.15 7.66 -1.37
CA SER A 254 -4.26 8.42 -2.61
C SER A 254 -5.53 9.29 -2.66
N PRO A 255 -5.53 10.45 -3.34
CA PRO A 255 -6.76 11.22 -3.57
C PRO A 255 -7.78 10.45 -4.42
N ALA A 256 -7.35 9.45 -5.20
CA ALA A 256 -8.23 8.59 -5.98
C ALA A 256 -8.97 7.54 -5.13
N ILE A 257 -8.78 7.49 -3.80
CA ILE A 257 -9.22 6.36 -2.96
C ILE A 257 -10.73 6.08 -3.01
N LEU A 258 -11.57 7.09 -3.24
CA LEU A 258 -13.02 6.90 -3.36
C LEU A 258 -13.42 6.07 -4.61
N HIS A 259 -12.49 5.89 -5.54
CA HIS A 259 -12.64 5.08 -6.76
C HIS A 259 -12.01 3.69 -6.66
N MET A 260 -11.51 3.27 -5.49
CA MET A 260 -10.97 1.92 -5.27
C MET A 260 -11.91 0.83 -5.82
N GLN A 261 -11.34 -0.34 -6.13
CA GLN A 261 -12.12 -1.51 -6.52
C GLN A 261 -13.07 -1.93 -5.38
N LYS A 262 -14.38 -1.84 -5.63
CA LYS A 262 -15.43 -2.15 -4.65
C LYS A 262 -15.77 -3.64 -4.68
N PHE A 263 -16.40 -4.12 -3.61
CA PHE A 263 -16.92 -5.49 -3.50
C PHE A 263 -15.88 -6.62 -3.67
N VAL A 264 -14.59 -6.31 -3.55
CA VAL A 264 -13.52 -7.30 -3.46
C VAL A 264 -13.77 -8.21 -2.24
N LYS A 265 -13.89 -9.51 -2.48
CA LYS A 265 -14.12 -10.53 -1.45
C LYS A 265 -13.01 -10.50 -0.41
N ARG A 266 -13.41 -10.53 0.87
CA ARG A 266 -12.48 -10.57 2.01
C ARG A 266 -11.79 -11.93 2.09
N LEU A 267 -10.52 -11.92 2.47
CA LEU A 267 -9.76 -13.15 2.78
C LEU A 267 -9.86 -13.48 4.27
N SER A 268 -9.50 -14.72 4.62
CA SER A 268 -9.18 -15.06 6.00
C SER A 268 -7.82 -14.47 6.38
N PHE A 269 -7.66 -14.07 7.64
CA PHE A 269 -6.37 -13.60 8.14
C PHE A 269 -5.35 -14.73 8.17
N SER A 270 -4.16 -14.46 7.64
CA SER A 270 -3.05 -15.40 7.63
C SER A 270 -1.97 -15.02 8.65
N LYS A 271 -1.14 -16.00 9.02
CA LYS A 271 0.09 -15.75 9.78
C LYS A 271 1.25 -15.28 8.90
N ALA A 272 1.04 -15.18 7.59
CA ALA A 272 2.03 -14.77 6.58
C ALA A 272 3.37 -15.55 6.64
N GLY A 273 3.34 -16.81 7.09
CA GLY A 273 4.54 -17.64 7.24
C GLY A 273 5.27 -17.49 8.59
N TYR A 274 4.63 -16.87 9.59
CA TYR A 274 5.16 -16.70 10.95
C TYR A 274 4.29 -17.44 11.98
N PHE A 275 4.77 -17.49 13.23
CA PHE A 275 4.05 -18.01 14.40
C PHE A 275 3.48 -19.43 14.19
N ASP A 276 4.27 -20.35 13.63
CA ASP A 276 3.80 -21.70 13.27
C ASP A 276 3.20 -22.46 14.45
N ASP A 277 3.78 -22.30 15.64
CA ASP A 277 3.35 -22.90 16.90
C ASP A 277 2.09 -22.25 17.53
N LEU A 278 1.53 -21.21 16.91
CA LEU A 278 0.43 -20.43 17.48
C LEU A 278 -0.79 -20.37 16.56
N ASP A 279 -1.96 -20.69 17.11
CA ASP A 279 -3.25 -20.39 16.46
C ASP A 279 -3.76 -19.02 16.94
N ILE A 280 -3.32 -17.94 16.29
CA ILE A 280 -3.77 -16.58 16.66
C ILE A 280 -5.31 -16.45 16.46
N ASN A 281 -5.90 -17.19 15.53
CA ASN A 281 -7.34 -17.15 15.30
C ASN A 281 -8.13 -17.68 16.50
N TYR A 282 -7.56 -18.62 17.25
CA TYR A 282 -8.14 -19.18 18.46
C TYR A 282 -8.49 -18.07 19.46
N PHE A 283 -7.58 -17.13 19.74
CA PHE A 283 -7.81 -16.08 20.74
C PHE A 283 -8.97 -15.14 20.38
N TYR A 284 -9.21 -14.92 19.09
CA TYR A 284 -10.31 -14.08 18.62
C TYR A 284 -11.68 -14.78 18.59
N LYS A 285 -11.77 -16.08 18.87
CA LYS A 285 -13.08 -16.76 18.97
C LYS A 285 -13.78 -16.30 20.25
N ARG A 286 -15.03 -15.84 20.14
CA ARG A 286 -15.80 -15.31 21.27
C ARG A 286 -15.80 -16.24 22.48
N LYS A 287 -16.00 -17.55 22.27
CA LYS A 287 -15.94 -18.56 23.34
C LYS A 287 -14.63 -18.46 24.15
N ASN A 288 -13.50 -18.39 23.45
CA ASN A 288 -12.17 -18.35 24.06
C ASN A 288 -11.90 -17.00 24.75
N GLN A 289 -12.47 -15.90 24.24
CA GLN A 289 -12.41 -14.60 24.93
C GLN A 289 -13.14 -14.65 26.27
N HIS A 290 -14.33 -15.26 26.32
CA HIS A 290 -15.07 -15.45 27.56
C HIS A 290 -14.29 -16.32 28.54
N GLU A 291 -13.72 -17.44 28.09
CA GLU A 291 -12.88 -18.31 28.93
C GLU A 291 -11.65 -17.57 29.47
N ARG A 292 -10.98 -16.77 28.64
CA ARG A 292 -9.83 -15.96 29.06
C ARG A 292 -10.21 -14.95 30.14
N VAL A 293 -11.29 -14.21 29.97
CA VAL A 293 -11.73 -13.23 30.96
C VAL A 293 -12.28 -13.90 32.22
N ALA A 294 -12.96 -15.05 32.10
CA ALA A 294 -13.40 -15.84 33.25
C ALA A 294 -12.22 -16.25 34.14
N LEU A 295 -11.10 -16.66 33.54
CA LEU A 295 -9.88 -16.98 34.27
C LEU A 295 -9.27 -15.74 34.94
N LEU A 296 -9.20 -14.61 34.23
CA LEU A 296 -8.64 -13.36 34.77
C LEU A 296 -9.47 -12.80 35.93
N LEU A 297 -10.79 -12.88 35.85
CA LEU A 297 -11.73 -12.36 36.84
C LEU A 297 -12.19 -13.42 37.86
N LYS A 298 -11.59 -14.62 37.86
CA LYS A 298 -11.98 -15.75 38.73
C LYS A 298 -13.48 -16.08 38.69
N GLY A 299 -14.11 -15.93 37.51
CA GLY A 299 -15.52 -16.23 37.28
C GLY A 299 -16.50 -15.12 37.63
N GLU A 300 -16.05 -13.98 38.14
CA GLU A 300 -16.93 -12.85 38.42
C GLU A 300 -17.33 -12.10 37.13
N HIS A 301 -18.54 -11.55 37.10
CA HIS A 301 -18.84 -10.36 36.29
C HIS A 301 -18.76 -10.48 34.75
N LEU A 302 -18.83 -11.70 34.19
CA LEU A 302 -18.63 -11.94 32.75
C LEU A 302 -19.75 -11.39 31.85
N GLU A 303 -20.98 -11.37 32.33
CA GLU A 303 -22.17 -11.06 31.51
C GLU A 303 -22.25 -9.59 31.07
N TYR A 304 -21.56 -8.66 31.75
CA TYR A 304 -21.57 -7.24 31.36
C TYR A 304 -20.44 -6.89 30.38
N LEU A 305 -19.37 -7.67 30.34
CA LEU A 305 -18.19 -7.40 29.51
C LEU A 305 -18.39 -7.85 28.06
N PHE A 306 -19.18 -8.88 27.84
CA PHE A 306 -19.39 -9.44 26.52
C PHE A 306 -20.87 -9.59 26.18
N ASP A 307 -21.17 -9.49 24.90
CA ASP A 307 -22.47 -9.79 24.33
C ASP A 307 -22.30 -10.51 22.99
N ASN A 308 -23.40 -11.05 22.46
CA ASN A 308 -23.37 -11.77 21.19
C ASN A 308 -23.42 -10.87 19.94
N LYS A 309 -23.54 -9.54 20.10
CA LYS A 309 -23.82 -8.58 19.02
C LYS A 309 -22.65 -7.63 18.71
N SER A 310 -22.09 -6.99 19.72
CA SER A 310 -21.15 -5.86 19.61
C SER A 310 -20.04 -5.81 20.66
N LEU A 311 -20.17 -6.51 21.78
CA LEU A 311 -19.18 -6.56 22.86
C LEU A 311 -18.37 -7.85 22.75
N TYR A 312 -17.44 -7.86 21.80
CA TYR A 312 -16.39 -8.86 21.66
C TYR A 312 -15.23 -8.27 20.86
N LEU A 313 -14.03 -8.80 21.03
CA LEU A 313 -12.84 -8.32 20.32
C LEU A 313 -12.76 -8.96 18.93
N VAL A 314 -12.44 -8.13 17.94
CA VAL A 314 -12.18 -8.53 16.56
C VAL A 314 -10.77 -8.16 16.14
N ARG A 315 -10.36 -8.71 15.01
CA ARG A 315 -9.12 -8.38 14.30
C ARG A 315 -9.31 -7.02 13.62
N GLY A 316 -9.19 -5.93 14.39
CA GLY A 316 -9.33 -4.56 13.88
C GLY A 316 -8.14 -4.24 12.98
N HIS A 317 -8.40 -3.89 11.71
CA HIS A 317 -7.34 -3.53 10.77
C HIS A 317 -6.68 -2.20 11.18
N LEU A 318 -5.36 -2.09 10.98
CA LEU A 318 -4.63 -0.84 11.14
C LEU A 318 -4.52 -0.07 9.80
N ALA A 319 -3.95 -0.71 8.77
CA ALA A 319 -4.18 -0.31 7.39
C ALA A 319 -5.46 -0.99 6.88
N ALA A 320 -6.52 -0.21 6.73
CA ALA A 320 -7.83 -0.74 6.35
C ALA A 320 -7.81 -1.26 4.92
N LYS A 321 -8.54 -2.35 4.64
CA LYS A 321 -8.78 -2.84 3.27
C LYS A 321 -9.20 -1.71 2.33
N ALA A 322 -10.05 -0.80 2.81
CA ALA A 322 -10.60 0.30 2.02
C ALA A 322 -9.62 1.46 1.77
N ASP A 323 -8.39 1.37 2.27
CA ASP A 323 -7.32 2.36 2.02
C ASP A 323 -6.46 1.99 0.80
N PHE A 324 -6.79 0.90 0.09
CA PHE A 324 -6.06 0.42 -1.08
C PHE A 324 -6.92 0.35 -2.34
N LEU A 325 -6.34 0.79 -3.47
CA LEU A 325 -7.05 0.97 -4.73
C LEU A 325 -7.35 -0.36 -5.44
N TYR A 326 -6.36 -1.25 -5.53
CA TYR A 326 -6.46 -2.51 -6.27
C TYR A 326 -6.82 -3.70 -5.38
N ALA A 327 -7.57 -4.67 -5.91
CA ALA A 327 -7.97 -5.89 -5.21
C ALA A 327 -6.78 -6.65 -4.62
N THR A 328 -5.66 -6.72 -5.36
CA THR A 328 -4.42 -7.34 -4.89
C THR A 328 -3.86 -6.62 -3.67
N GLN A 329 -3.78 -5.29 -3.69
CA GLN A 329 -3.36 -4.47 -2.54
C GLN A 329 -4.33 -4.61 -1.36
N GLN A 330 -5.64 -4.64 -1.61
CA GLN A 330 -6.66 -4.89 -0.59
C GLN A 330 -6.52 -6.26 0.08
N HIS A 331 -6.13 -7.30 -0.68
CA HIS A 331 -5.85 -8.63 -0.14
C HIS A 331 -4.58 -8.66 0.71
N SER A 332 -3.62 -7.76 0.45
CA SER A 332 -2.38 -7.64 1.24
C SER A 332 -2.60 -7.18 2.68
N THR A 333 -3.80 -6.73 3.07
CA THR A 333 -4.10 -6.27 4.43
C THR A 333 -4.48 -7.39 5.41
N PHE A 334 -4.73 -8.62 4.92
CA PHE A 334 -5.33 -9.72 5.68
C PHE A 334 -4.30 -10.62 6.37
N HIS A 335 -3.48 -10.06 7.26
CA HIS A 335 -2.55 -10.83 8.10
C HIS A 335 -2.45 -10.27 9.52
N TYR A 336 -1.97 -11.10 10.46
CA TYR A 336 -1.97 -10.75 11.89
C TYR A 336 -1.04 -9.60 12.28
N PHE A 337 -0.04 -9.25 11.46
CA PHE A 337 0.78 -8.05 11.67
C PHE A 337 0.03 -6.73 11.43
N ASN A 338 -1.08 -6.73 10.69
CA ASN A 338 -1.86 -5.52 10.36
C ASN A 338 -3.16 -5.42 11.19
N VAL A 339 -3.21 -6.07 12.36
CA VAL A 339 -4.39 -6.02 13.22
C VAL A 339 -4.02 -5.91 14.69
N ALA A 340 -4.96 -5.37 15.47
CA ALA A 340 -4.93 -5.45 16.92
C ALA A 340 -6.33 -5.81 17.46
N PRO A 341 -6.43 -6.33 18.71
CA PRO A 341 -7.72 -6.57 19.35
C PRO A 341 -8.53 -5.29 19.47
N GLN A 342 -9.65 -5.22 18.77
CA GLN A 342 -10.51 -4.04 18.75
C GLN A 342 -11.93 -4.45 19.13
N TRP A 343 -12.58 -3.72 20.04
CA TRP A 343 -13.96 -3.99 20.38
C TRP A 343 -14.86 -3.80 19.16
N GLN A 344 -15.73 -4.77 18.88
CA GLN A 344 -16.55 -4.75 17.67
C GLN A 344 -17.45 -3.50 17.62
N SER A 345 -17.98 -3.04 18.75
CA SER A 345 -18.78 -1.80 18.82
C SER A 345 -17.99 -0.56 18.40
N PHE A 346 -16.69 -0.52 18.71
CA PHE A 346 -15.78 0.54 18.30
C PHE A 346 -15.33 0.39 16.84
N ASN A 347 -14.85 -0.80 16.46
CA ASN A 347 -14.41 -1.14 15.10
C ASN A 347 -15.49 -0.84 14.04
N ALA A 348 -16.71 -1.35 14.25
CA ALA A 348 -17.84 -1.13 13.33
C ALA A 348 -18.64 0.15 13.63
N GLY A 349 -18.24 0.91 14.64
CA GLY A 349 -18.88 2.15 15.05
C GLY A 349 -18.06 3.36 14.61
N GLN A 350 -17.53 4.08 15.58
CA GLN A 350 -16.83 5.34 15.34
C GLN A 350 -15.52 5.16 14.57
N TRP A 351 -14.80 4.04 14.75
CA TRP A 351 -13.56 3.81 14.01
C TRP A 351 -13.78 3.67 12.50
N ALA A 352 -14.75 2.86 12.08
CA ALA A 352 -15.15 2.76 10.67
C ALA A 352 -15.61 4.12 10.10
N THR A 353 -16.31 4.92 10.90
CA THR A 353 -16.75 6.27 10.53
C THR A 353 -15.55 7.21 10.35
N LEU A 354 -14.55 7.13 11.23
CA LEU A 354 -13.30 7.87 11.13
C LEU A 354 -12.54 7.52 9.85
N GLU A 355 -12.32 6.24 9.58
CA GLU A 355 -11.64 5.80 8.36
C GLU A 355 -12.36 6.28 7.09
N TYR A 356 -13.70 6.22 7.09
CA TYR A 356 -14.50 6.71 5.97
C TYR A 356 -14.33 8.22 5.74
N ASN A 357 -14.40 9.02 6.80
CA ASN A 357 -14.28 10.47 6.70
C ASN A 357 -12.87 10.92 6.33
N VAL A 358 -11.83 10.23 6.81
CA VAL A 358 -10.44 10.46 6.40
C VAL A 358 -10.28 10.25 4.89
N ARG A 359 -10.75 9.12 4.35
CA ARG A 359 -10.73 8.88 2.89
C ARG A 359 -11.47 9.97 2.12
N GLY A 360 -12.63 10.39 2.62
CA GLY A 360 -13.41 11.48 2.02
C GLY A 360 -12.68 12.83 2.04
N PHE A 361 -12.01 13.16 3.15
CA PHE A 361 -11.22 14.38 3.28
C PHE A 361 -10.04 14.39 2.31
N VAL A 362 -9.25 13.31 2.26
CA VAL A 362 -8.08 13.16 1.38
C VAL A 362 -8.48 13.32 -0.09
N ALA A 363 -9.56 12.66 -0.52
CA ALA A 363 -10.05 12.75 -1.88
C ALA A 363 -10.58 14.15 -2.24
N ARG A 364 -11.39 14.78 -1.38
CA ARG A 364 -11.94 16.12 -1.65
C ARG A 364 -10.89 17.25 -1.58
N SER A 365 -9.82 17.02 -0.84
CA SER A 365 -8.74 17.98 -0.68
C SER A 365 -7.62 17.79 -1.71
N HIS A 366 -7.75 16.81 -2.62
CA HIS A 366 -6.74 16.52 -3.64
C HIS A 366 -5.36 16.20 -3.05
N LEU A 367 -5.34 15.56 -1.88
CA LEU A 367 -4.11 15.28 -1.13
C LEU A 367 -3.66 13.85 -1.36
N GLN A 368 -2.35 13.66 -1.43
CA GLN A 368 -1.71 12.39 -1.12
C GLN A 368 -1.19 12.47 0.32
N VAL A 369 -1.56 11.50 1.16
CA VAL A 369 -1.16 11.52 2.57
C VAL A 369 -0.46 10.23 2.99
N ASP A 370 0.56 10.37 3.83
CA ASP A 370 1.16 9.24 4.54
C ASP A 370 0.39 9.01 5.84
N CYS A 371 -0.07 7.77 6.02
CA CYS A 371 -0.89 7.35 7.14
C CYS A 371 -0.10 6.47 8.10
N TYR A 372 -0.10 6.80 9.38
CA TYR A 372 0.35 5.92 10.45
C TYR A 372 -0.86 5.53 11.31
N THR A 373 -1.26 4.26 11.26
CA THR A 373 -2.31 3.74 12.15
C THR A 373 -1.71 2.78 13.15
N GLY A 374 -1.98 2.97 14.44
CA GLY A 374 -1.33 2.19 15.49
C GLY A 374 -2.11 2.12 16.78
N THR A 375 -1.45 1.61 17.82
CA THR A 375 -2.08 1.31 19.12
C THR A 375 -1.26 1.84 20.30
N TRP A 376 -1.92 2.26 21.37
CA TRP A 376 -1.25 2.72 22.59
C TRP A 376 -1.91 2.22 23.87
N GLY A 377 -1.07 1.94 24.88
CA GLY A 377 -1.47 1.41 26.19
C GLY A 377 -2.04 0.00 26.13
N ILE A 378 -2.29 -0.59 27.30
CA ILE A 378 -2.97 -1.88 27.45
C ILE A 378 -4.23 -1.67 28.27
N LEU A 379 -5.38 -2.07 27.75
CA LEU A 379 -6.66 -2.00 28.42
C LEU A 379 -6.59 -2.80 29.72
N GLN A 380 -7.15 -2.24 30.79
CA GLN A 380 -7.14 -2.89 32.10
C GLN A 380 -8.55 -3.31 32.47
N LEU A 381 -8.68 -4.52 33.00
CA LEU A 381 -9.94 -5.01 33.56
C LEU A 381 -9.93 -4.84 35.09
N PRO A 382 -11.07 -4.44 35.68
CA PRO A 382 -11.20 -4.35 37.13
C PRO A 382 -11.39 -5.75 37.72
N ILE A 383 -10.54 -6.11 38.67
CA ILE A 383 -10.67 -7.33 39.49
C ILE A 383 -11.14 -6.88 40.88
N VAL A 384 -12.30 -7.37 41.29
CA VAL A 384 -12.79 -7.19 42.66
C VAL A 384 -12.18 -8.30 43.53
N ARG A 385 -11.43 -7.94 44.57
CA ARG A 385 -10.94 -8.92 45.55
C ARG A 385 -11.97 -9.13 46.66
N GLU A 386 -11.78 -10.20 47.44
CA GLU A 386 -12.59 -10.51 48.64
C GLU A 386 -12.71 -9.31 49.61
N THR A 387 -11.70 -8.43 49.64
CA THR A 387 -11.65 -7.20 50.43
C THR A 387 -12.48 -6.03 49.87
N ARG A 388 -13.20 -6.23 48.75
CA ARG A 388 -13.88 -5.20 47.94
C ARG A 388 -12.98 -4.10 47.37
N ALA A 389 -11.66 -4.25 47.47
CA ALA A 389 -10.72 -3.40 46.75
C ALA A 389 -10.70 -3.76 45.27
N ILE A 390 -10.70 -2.74 44.40
CA ILE A 390 -10.55 -2.91 42.95
C ILE A 390 -9.06 -2.90 42.62
N GLN A 391 -8.57 -3.98 42.01
CA GLN A 391 -7.25 -4.03 41.40
C GLN A 391 -7.40 -4.04 39.88
N TRP A 392 -6.59 -3.25 39.18
CA TRP A 392 -6.57 -3.22 37.73
C TRP A 392 -5.53 -4.21 37.19
N GLN A 393 -5.92 -5.02 36.21
CA GLN A 393 -5.06 -6.01 35.56
C GLN A 393 -5.03 -5.76 34.05
N ASP A 394 -3.85 -5.78 33.46
CA ASP A 394 -3.67 -5.66 32.01
C ASP A 394 -4.37 -6.81 31.27
N PHE A 395 -5.10 -6.47 30.21
CA PHE A 395 -5.88 -7.42 29.45
C PHE A 395 -5.13 -7.90 28.21
N TYR A 396 -4.63 -9.12 28.30
CA TYR A 396 -4.06 -9.86 27.18
C TYR A 396 -5.04 -10.91 26.68
N LEU A 397 -5.27 -10.92 25.37
CA LEU A 397 -6.26 -11.80 24.74
C LEU A 397 -5.76 -13.24 24.64
N GLY A 398 -4.44 -13.45 24.61
CA GLY A 398 -3.83 -14.76 24.46
C GLY A 398 -2.76 -15.05 25.52
N VAL A 399 -2.43 -16.34 25.62
CA VAL A 399 -1.25 -16.84 26.31
C VAL A 399 -0.50 -17.78 25.37
N ASP A 400 0.83 -17.77 25.42
CA ASP A 400 1.65 -18.70 24.65
C ASP A 400 1.73 -20.09 25.34
N LYS A 401 2.45 -21.02 24.72
CA LYS A 401 2.66 -22.39 25.26
C LYS A 401 3.38 -22.45 26.61
N ASN A 402 4.06 -21.37 27.01
CA ASN A 402 4.77 -21.23 28.27
C ASN A 402 3.97 -20.42 29.31
N ASN A 403 2.69 -20.14 29.04
CA ASN A 403 1.80 -19.28 29.83
C ASN A 403 2.24 -17.80 29.92
N ASN A 404 3.07 -17.32 28.99
CA ASN A 404 3.35 -15.89 28.88
C ASN A 404 2.14 -15.18 28.25
N GLU A 405 1.80 -14.00 28.77
CA GLU A 405 0.73 -13.17 28.20
C GLU A 405 1.17 -12.56 26.86
N ILE A 406 0.31 -12.68 25.86
CA ILE A 406 0.54 -12.20 24.49
C ILE A 406 -0.73 -11.57 23.93
N LEU A 407 -0.59 -10.84 22.83
CA LEU A 407 -1.70 -10.19 22.14
C LEU A 407 -2.46 -9.21 23.07
N PRO A 408 -1.81 -8.13 23.52
CA PRO A 408 -2.42 -7.14 24.40
C PRO A 408 -3.63 -6.48 23.73
N VAL A 409 -4.68 -6.22 24.52
CA VAL A 409 -5.82 -5.43 24.08
C VAL A 409 -5.47 -3.96 24.28
N PRO A 410 -5.32 -3.14 23.24
CA PRO A 410 -4.87 -1.76 23.39
C PRO A 410 -5.93 -0.85 24.03
N LYS A 411 -5.49 0.17 24.80
CA LYS A 411 -6.39 1.23 25.30
C LYS A 411 -6.89 2.12 24.16
N LEU A 412 -5.97 2.50 23.29
CA LEU A 412 -6.21 3.48 22.23
C LEU A 412 -5.79 2.93 20.87
N PHE A 413 -6.52 3.35 19.85
CA PHE A 413 -6.06 3.34 18.47
C PHE A 413 -5.80 4.77 18.05
N PHE A 414 -4.73 5.01 17.30
CA PHE A 414 -4.46 6.31 16.69
C PHE A 414 -4.31 6.17 15.18
N ARG A 415 -4.62 7.24 14.46
CA ARG A 415 -4.36 7.42 13.04
C ARG A 415 -3.80 8.81 12.80
N ILE A 416 -2.55 8.88 12.36
CA ILE A 416 -1.89 10.10 11.93
C ILE A 416 -1.98 10.16 10.41
N ILE A 417 -2.33 11.31 9.87
CA ILE A 417 -2.23 11.60 8.44
C ILE A 417 -1.32 12.81 8.24
N LEU A 418 -0.34 12.66 7.36
CA LEU A 418 0.64 13.70 6.99
C LEU A 418 0.47 14.03 5.52
N ASP A 419 0.51 15.31 5.15
CA ASP A 419 0.58 15.69 3.74
C ASP A 419 1.91 15.27 3.14
N SER A 420 1.88 14.42 2.11
CA SER A 420 3.11 13.93 1.45
C SER A 420 3.93 15.05 0.80
N SER A 421 3.28 16.14 0.40
CA SER A 421 3.94 17.32 -0.18
C SER A 421 4.48 18.29 0.86
N HIS A 422 3.93 18.27 2.08
CA HIS A 422 4.31 19.13 3.19
C HIS A 422 4.34 18.30 4.49
N PRO A 423 5.37 17.48 4.72
CA PRO A 423 5.37 16.49 5.81
C PRO A 423 5.37 17.09 7.23
N ASN A 424 5.58 18.40 7.36
CA ASN A 424 5.39 19.15 8.62
C ASN A 424 3.90 19.43 8.93
N ARG A 425 3.00 19.16 7.99
CA ARG A 425 1.56 19.37 8.09
C ARG A 425 0.83 18.04 8.28
N GLY A 426 0.20 17.88 9.43
CA GLY A 426 -0.50 16.65 9.77
C GLY A 426 -1.55 16.80 10.85
N ILE A 427 -2.26 15.72 11.12
CA ILE A 427 -3.23 15.63 12.23
C ILE A 427 -3.29 14.21 12.75
N ALA A 428 -3.39 14.09 14.07
CA ALA A 428 -3.57 12.82 14.75
C ALA A 428 -5.03 12.67 15.19
N LEU A 429 -5.64 11.52 14.89
CA LEU A 429 -7.00 11.17 15.30
C LEU A 429 -6.92 9.95 16.20
N ILE A 430 -7.54 10.01 17.37
CA ILE A 430 -7.41 8.99 18.40
C ILE A 430 -8.79 8.45 18.75
N GLY A 431 -8.88 7.14 18.97
CA GLY A 431 -10.10 6.48 19.40
C GLY A 431 -9.88 5.58 20.60
N VAL A 432 -10.83 5.65 21.54
CA VAL A 432 -10.84 4.85 22.77
C VAL A 432 -11.41 3.46 22.52
N ASN A 433 -10.58 2.43 22.72
CA ASN A 433 -10.95 1.03 22.56
C ASN A 433 -11.48 0.45 23.88
N ASN A 434 -12.46 1.11 24.48
CA ASN A 434 -13.16 0.61 25.65
C ASN A 434 -14.64 1.01 25.61
N PRO A 435 -15.56 0.11 25.24
CA PRO A 435 -16.99 0.41 25.19
C PRO A 435 -17.64 0.47 26.57
N HIS A 436 -16.91 0.13 27.64
CA HIS A 436 -17.38 0.16 29.02
C HIS A 436 -16.99 1.43 29.76
N ALA A 437 -16.04 2.21 29.23
CA ALA A 437 -15.57 3.42 29.88
C ALA A 437 -16.64 4.52 29.88
N GLY A 438 -16.84 5.13 31.06
CA GLY A 438 -17.66 6.33 31.20
C GLY A 438 -16.91 7.59 30.76
N ILE A 439 -17.62 8.68 30.51
CA ILE A 439 -17.01 9.94 30.03
C ILE A 439 -15.91 10.47 30.97
N ARG A 440 -16.13 10.39 32.29
CA ARG A 440 -15.16 10.84 33.30
C ARG A 440 -13.87 10.02 33.26
N GLU A 441 -14.00 8.70 33.15
CA GLU A 441 -12.85 7.78 33.02
C GLU A 441 -12.07 8.07 31.74
N ILE A 442 -12.79 8.32 30.63
CA ILE A 442 -12.19 8.68 29.35
C ILE A 442 -11.33 9.95 29.47
N GLU A 443 -11.90 11.01 30.04
CA GLU A 443 -11.20 12.29 30.21
C GLU A 443 -9.98 12.16 31.14
N GLU A 444 -10.08 11.38 32.21
CA GLU A 444 -8.99 11.20 33.19
C GLU A 444 -7.87 10.26 32.70
N SER A 445 -8.20 9.21 31.93
CA SER A 445 -7.29 8.08 31.70
C SER A 445 -7.02 7.72 30.23
N TYR A 446 -7.75 8.31 29.28
CA TYR A 446 -7.65 7.96 27.86
C TYR A 446 -7.34 9.15 26.94
N VAL A 447 -7.55 10.40 27.39
CA VAL A 447 -7.17 11.61 26.65
C VAL A 447 -5.71 11.94 26.99
N ILE A 448 -4.80 11.73 26.02
CA ILE A 448 -3.34 11.85 26.23
C ILE A 448 -2.72 13.10 25.60
N CYS A 449 -3.52 13.94 24.96
CA CYS A 449 -3.12 15.19 24.31
C CYS A 449 -4.33 16.12 24.21
N ARG A 450 -4.11 17.40 23.88
CA ARG A 450 -5.20 18.38 23.84
C ARG A 450 -6.14 18.06 22.69
N ASP A 451 -7.43 17.89 22.99
CA ASP A 451 -8.46 17.68 21.97
C ASP A 451 -8.69 18.97 21.18
N ILE A 452 -8.28 18.98 19.91
CA ILE A 452 -8.45 20.10 18.97
C ILE A 452 -9.58 19.86 17.99
N ARG A 453 -10.40 18.81 18.12
CA ARG A 453 -11.40 18.44 17.09
C ARG A 453 -12.38 19.56 16.74
N GLU A 454 -12.75 20.39 17.72
CA GLU A 454 -13.70 21.50 17.53
C GLU A 454 -13.07 22.68 16.78
N GLU A 455 -11.73 22.75 16.74
CA GLU A 455 -10.98 23.77 15.98
C GLU A 455 -10.89 23.42 14.49
N ILE A 456 -11.16 22.16 14.11
CA ILE A 456 -10.90 21.63 12.77
C ILE A 456 -12.20 21.45 11.98
N PRO A 457 -12.47 22.26 10.93
CA PRO A 457 -13.77 22.28 10.25
C PRO A 457 -14.19 20.93 9.66
N TRP A 458 -13.27 20.16 9.07
CA TRP A 458 -13.60 18.86 8.48
C TRP A 458 -13.86 17.76 9.51
N LEU A 459 -13.61 18.02 10.81
CA LEU A 459 -13.88 17.10 11.91
C LEU A 459 -15.23 17.34 12.62
N ARG A 460 -16.08 18.26 12.14
CA ARG A 460 -17.42 18.53 12.74
C ARG A 460 -18.36 17.31 12.84
N TRP A 461 -18.09 16.25 12.08
CA TRP A 461 -18.80 14.97 12.14
C TRP A 461 -18.38 14.12 13.36
N MET A 462 -17.22 14.38 13.95
CA MET A 462 -16.61 13.61 15.04
C MET A 462 -17.27 13.94 16.38
N ARG A 463 -18.53 13.53 16.53
CA ARG A 463 -19.33 13.75 17.74
C ARG A 463 -19.35 12.50 18.61
N ASN A 464 -19.12 12.66 19.90
CA ASN A 464 -19.12 11.56 20.87
C ASN A 464 -20.49 11.32 21.53
N GLU A 465 -21.56 11.34 20.73
CA GLU A 465 -22.94 11.18 21.21
C GLU A 465 -23.20 9.77 21.79
N ASN A 466 -22.51 8.75 21.27
CA ASN A 466 -22.61 7.37 21.75
C ASN A 466 -21.23 6.78 22.02
N VAL A 467 -20.74 7.00 23.25
CA VAL A 467 -19.42 6.53 23.70
C VAL A 467 -19.25 5.00 23.64
N ARG A 468 -20.35 4.22 23.69
CA ARG A 468 -20.28 2.75 23.54
C ARG A 468 -19.86 2.31 22.14
N LYS A 469 -20.11 3.15 21.13
CA LYS A 469 -19.63 2.95 19.74
C LYS A 469 -18.21 3.48 19.53
N GLY A 470 -17.58 4.02 20.57
CA GLY A 470 -16.27 4.66 20.55
C GLY A 470 -16.34 6.12 20.98
N TYR A 471 -15.24 6.58 21.57
CA TYR A 471 -14.97 7.99 21.80
C TYR A 471 -13.79 8.39 20.91
N LEU A 472 -13.92 9.50 20.18
CA LEU A 472 -12.88 10.02 19.29
C LEU A 472 -12.45 11.42 19.70
N TYR A 473 -11.17 11.73 19.52
CA TYR A 473 -10.62 13.07 19.67
C TYR A 473 -9.49 13.29 18.66
N ALA A 474 -9.07 14.54 18.50
CA ALA A 474 -7.98 14.89 17.58
C ALA A 474 -6.88 15.65 18.33
N CYS A 475 -5.63 15.42 17.95
CA CYS A 475 -4.47 16.07 18.52
C CYS A 475 -3.54 16.61 17.44
N ARG A 476 -2.68 17.55 17.85
CA ARG A 476 -1.46 17.84 17.09
C ARG A 476 -0.57 16.59 17.05
N VAL A 477 0.10 16.37 15.93
CA VAL A 477 0.96 15.20 15.74
C VAL A 477 2.14 15.23 16.72
N SER A 478 2.73 16.40 16.94
CA SER A 478 3.79 16.63 17.93
C SER A 478 3.37 16.22 19.34
N GLU A 479 2.24 16.71 19.84
CA GLU A 479 1.71 16.37 21.17
C GLU A 479 1.44 14.85 21.32
N LEU A 480 0.85 14.21 20.29
CA LEU A 480 0.66 12.76 20.32
C LEU A 480 2.00 12.02 20.38
N THR A 481 3.00 12.49 19.63
CA THR A 481 4.33 11.84 19.57
C THR A 481 5.06 11.92 20.90
N GLU A 482 4.90 13.01 21.65
CA GLU A 482 5.41 13.14 23.01
C GLU A 482 4.76 12.13 23.96
N ALA A 483 3.45 11.91 23.84
CA ALA A 483 2.71 10.96 24.67
C ALA A 483 2.95 9.49 24.28
N VAL A 484 3.17 9.21 22.99
CA VAL A 484 3.27 7.85 22.43
C VAL A 484 4.70 7.60 21.95
N GLN A 485 5.57 7.21 22.89
CA GLN A 485 7.02 7.19 22.70
C GLN A 485 7.55 6.13 21.71
N HIS A 486 6.70 5.23 21.21
CA HIS A 486 7.09 4.27 20.16
C HIS A 486 6.91 4.82 18.74
N LEU A 487 6.34 6.02 18.58
CA LEU A 487 6.22 6.68 17.29
C LEU A 487 7.60 7.15 16.79
N PRO A 488 7.81 7.22 15.47
CA PRO A 488 9.04 7.79 14.91
C PRO A 488 9.30 9.20 15.44
N HIS A 489 10.50 9.43 15.96
CA HIS A 489 10.85 10.69 16.63
C HIS A 489 10.66 11.92 15.74
N TYR A 490 10.87 11.80 14.43
CA TYR A 490 10.71 12.92 13.49
C TYR A 490 9.28 13.49 13.47
N LEU A 491 8.27 12.74 13.94
CA LEU A 491 6.88 13.21 14.03
C LEU A 491 6.70 14.32 15.09
N THR A 492 7.64 14.47 16.03
CA THR A 492 7.68 15.62 16.96
C THR A 492 7.83 16.95 16.23
N ASN A 493 8.44 16.94 15.04
CA ASN A 493 8.63 18.14 14.24
C ASN A 493 7.38 18.54 13.46
N VAL A 494 6.31 17.71 13.42
CA VAL A 494 5.06 17.99 12.70
C VAL A 494 4.20 18.96 13.52
N THR A 495 4.28 20.24 13.16
CA THR A 495 3.73 21.35 13.94
C THR A 495 2.55 22.04 13.28
N GLU A 496 2.46 21.96 11.95
CA GLU A 496 1.36 22.50 11.17
C GLU A 496 0.16 21.53 11.20
N ILE A 497 -1.04 22.07 11.34
CA ILE A 497 -2.26 21.24 11.37
C ILE A 497 -2.79 21.03 9.95
N LEU A 498 -3.15 19.78 9.65
CA LEU A 498 -3.92 19.44 8.46
C LEU A 498 -5.43 19.66 8.71
N GLN A 499 -5.96 20.76 8.18
CA GLN A 499 -7.33 21.24 8.43
C GLN A 499 -8.11 21.58 7.16
#